data_AF-A0A7V3XP90-F1
#
_entry.id   AF-A0A7V3XP90-F1
#
_cell.length_a   1.000
_cell.length_b   1.000
_cell.length_c   1.000
_cell.angle_alpha   90.00
_cell.angle_beta   90.00
_cell.angle_gamma   90.00
#
_symmetry.space_group_name_H-M   'P 1'
#
loop_
_entity.id
_entity.type
_entity.pdbx_description
1 polymer ?
#
loop_
_entity_poly.entity_id
_entity_poly.type
_entity_poly.pdbx_seq_one_letter_code
_entity_poly.pdbx_strand_id
1 'polypeptide(L)'
;MVAPQLLAYIKEQIKQGASNEEIKQQLLEAGWRELDIDEAFRVLGVYGFKEQPGVKVVKKPRYLWLIILIIMTLLGLGIIGAVTYYFLFLYKI
;
A
#
# COMPACT_ATOMS: atom_id res chain seq x y z
N MET A 1 15.64 -24.73 9.79
CA MET A 1 15.26 -24.40 11.19
C MET A 1 14.46 -23.12 11.11
N VAL A 2 13.19 -23.14 11.52
CA VAL A 2 12.35 -21.95 11.43
C VAL A 2 12.80 -20.95 12.50
N ALA A 3 13.13 -19.73 12.09
CA ALA A 3 13.56 -18.70 13.02
C ALA A 3 12.36 -18.20 13.86
N PRO A 4 12.49 -18.05 15.19
CA PRO A 4 11.38 -17.59 16.04
C PRO A 4 10.91 -16.17 15.68
N GLN A 5 11.83 -15.32 15.21
CA GLN A 5 11.52 -13.97 14.71
C GLN A 5 10.63 -13.98 13.46
N LEU A 6 10.78 -14.98 12.59
CA LEU A 6 9.96 -15.15 11.38
C LEU A 6 8.51 -15.49 11.76
N LEU A 7 8.34 -16.42 12.69
CA LEU A 7 7.02 -16.81 13.20
C LEU A 7 6.30 -15.65 13.90
N ALA A 8 7.03 -14.88 14.72
CA ALA A 8 6.49 -13.72 15.40
C ALA A 8 6.00 -12.66 14.41
N TYR A 9 6.82 -12.37 13.39
CA TYR A 9 6.48 -11.42 12.34
C TYR A 9 5.25 -11.85 11.54
N ILE A 10 5.20 -13.10 11.06
CA ILE A 10 4.05 -13.61 10.30
C ILE A 10 2.78 -13.54 11.14
N LYS A 11 2.85 -13.92 12.42
CA LYS A 11 1.70 -13.84 13.35
C LYS A 11 1.21 -12.41 13.54
N GLU A 12 2.11 -11.45 13.63
CA GLU A 12 1.77 -10.04 13.74
C GLU A 12 1.12 -9.50 12.47
N GLN A 13 1.69 -9.82 11.30
CA GLN A 13 1.13 -9.41 10.01
C GLN A 13 -0.27 -9.98 9.76
N ILE A 14 -0.50 -11.25 10.13
CA ILE A 14 -1.84 -11.87 10.06
C ILE A 14 -2.83 -11.13 10.97
N LYS A 15 -2.42 -10.75 12.19
CA LYS A 15 -3.26 -9.95 13.09
C LYS A 15 -3.61 -8.57 12.52
N GLN A 16 -2.72 -7.99 11.73
CA GLN A 16 -2.95 -6.72 11.03
C GLN A 16 -3.83 -6.88 9.78
N GLY A 17 -4.21 -8.11 9.43
CA GLY A 17 -5.05 -8.41 8.26
C GLY A 17 -4.28 -8.48 6.94
N ALA A 18 -2.96 -8.60 6.98
CA ALA A 18 -2.15 -8.79 5.78
C ALA A 18 -2.42 -10.16 5.15
N SER A 19 -2.41 -10.21 3.82
CA SER A 19 -2.56 -11.47 3.08
C SER A 19 -1.28 -12.30 3.15
N ASN A 20 -1.41 -13.62 3.02
CA ASN A 20 -0.26 -14.53 3.04
C ASN A 20 0.74 -14.20 1.90
N GLU A 21 0.23 -13.80 0.74
CA GLU A 21 1.02 -13.39 -0.42
C GLU A 21 1.81 -12.10 -0.14
N GLU A 22 1.19 -11.10 0.50
CA GLU A 22 1.87 -9.87 0.91
C GLU A 22 2.98 -10.16 1.92
N ILE A 23 2.71 -11.03 2.89
CA ILE A 23 3.69 -11.45 3.90
C ILE A 23 4.85 -12.19 3.22
N LYS A 24 4.54 -13.13 2.32
CA LYS A 24 5.54 -13.89 1.55
C LYS A 24 6.42 -12.96 0.73
N GLN A 25 5.84 -12.01 0.01
CA GLN A 25 6.59 -11.01 -0.77
C GLN A 25 7.49 -10.14 0.13
N GLN A 26 6.97 -9.61 1.23
CA GLN A 26 7.77 -8.78 2.16
C GLN A 26 8.95 -9.56 2.75
N LEU A 27 8.75 -10.83 3.07
CA LEU A 27 9.81 -11.69 3.60
C LEU A 27 10.87 -12.02 2.55
N LEU A 28 10.46 -12.30 1.31
CA LEU A 28 11.39 -12.49 0.18
C LEU A 28 12.20 -11.21 -0.10
N GLU A 29 11.56 -10.03 -0.09
CA GLU A 29 12.23 -8.74 -0.23
C GLU A 29 13.22 -8.45 0.92
N ALA A 30 12.90 -8.91 2.13
CA ALA A 30 13.78 -8.83 3.30
C ALA A 30 14.94 -9.86 3.27
N GLY A 31 15.02 -10.71 2.24
CA GLY A 31 16.09 -11.69 2.05
C GLY A 31 15.85 -13.04 2.72
N TRP A 32 14.63 -13.31 3.20
CA TRP A 32 14.27 -14.64 3.69
C TRP A 32 14.12 -15.62 2.54
N ARG A 33 14.49 -16.87 2.80
CA ARG A 33 14.36 -17.95 1.82
C ARG A 33 12.93 -18.44 1.79
N GLU A 34 12.43 -18.70 0.59
CA GLU A 34 11.09 -19.24 0.36
C GLU A 34 10.81 -20.50 1.21
N LEU A 35 11.79 -21.39 1.30
CA LEU A 35 11.69 -22.63 2.07
C LEU A 35 11.44 -22.39 3.57
N ASP A 36 12.07 -21.37 4.15
CA ASP A 36 11.89 -21.01 5.57
C ASP A 36 10.52 -20.35 5.80
N ILE A 37 10.05 -19.57 4.82
CA ILE A 37 8.75 -18.90 4.83
C ILE A 37 7.63 -19.94 4.77
N ASP A 38 7.70 -20.87 3.82
CA ASP A 38 6.71 -21.93 3.64
C ASP A 38 6.64 -22.82 4.89
N GLU A 39 7.79 -23.16 5.47
CA GLU A 39 7.82 -23.94 6.70
C GLU A 39 7.25 -23.18 7.89
N ALA A 40 7.48 -21.86 7.98
CA ALA A 40 6.85 -21.02 9.01
C ALA A 40 5.32 -20.96 8.87
N PHE A 41 4.80 -20.80 7.65
CA PHE A 41 3.36 -20.86 7.39
C PHE A 41 2.76 -22.22 7.73
N ARG A 42 3.49 -23.31 7.48
CA ARG A 42 3.12 -24.67 7.86
C ARG A 42 3.02 -24.85 9.37
N VAL A 43 4.01 -24.36 10.11
CA VAL A 43 4.03 -24.42 11.58
C VAL A 43 2.87 -23.62 12.19
N LEU A 44 2.51 -22.48 11.61
CA LEU A 44 1.40 -21.65 12.09
C LEU A 44 0.02 -22.24 11.73
N GLY A 45 -0.05 -23.34 10.97
CA GLY A 45 -1.32 -23.93 10.53
C GLY A 45 -2.09 -23.05 9.54
N VAL A 46 -1.41 -22.05 8.96
CA VAL A 46 -1.98 -21.11 7.98
C VAL A 46 -1.83 -21.66 6.55
N TYR A 47 -1.14 -22.80 6.42
CA TYR A 47 -0.92 -23.54 5.18
C TYR A 47 -2.20 -24.27 4.74
N GLY A 48 -3.12 -23.52 4.14
CA GLY A 48 -4.40 -24.02 3.64
C GLY A 48 -5.01 -23.22 2.50
N PHE A 49 -4.45 -22.06 2.15
CA PHE A 49 -4.87 -21.32 0.98
C PHE A 49 -3.94 -21.71 -0.17
N LYS A 50 -4.44 -22.53 -1.08
CA LYS A 50 -3.79 -22.84 -2.36
C LYS A 50 -3.34 -21.51 -2.98
N GLU A 51 -2.05 -21.37 -3.24
CA GLU A 51 -1.55 -20.35 -4.15
C GLU A 51 -2.39 -20.43 -5.42
N GLN A 52 -3.25 -19.43 -5.62
CA GLN A 52 -3.98 -19.29 -6.86
C GLN A 52 -2.95 -18.82 -7.90
N PRO A 53 -2.63 -19.64 -8.91
CA PRO A 53 -1.81 -19.19 -10.02
C PRO A 53 -2.60 -18.09 -10.73
N GLY A 54 -2.25 -16.82 -10.49
CA GLY A 54 -2.87 -15.68 -11.15
C GLY A 54 -3.45 -14.57 -10.28
N VAL A 55 -3.23 -14.57 -8.95
CA VAL A 55 -3.63 -13.40 -8.13
C VAL A 55 -2.70 -12.24 -8.47
N LYS A 56 -3.19 -11.29 -9.27
CA LYS A 56 -2.57 -9.98 -9.43
C LYS A 56 -2.55 -9.34 -8.04
N VAL A 57 -1.39 -9.34 -7.40
CA VAL A 57 -1.14 -8.55 -6.20
C VAL A 57 -1.53 -7.11 -6.54
N VAL A 58 -2.67 -6.66 -6.04
CA VAL A 58 -3.11 -5.28 -6.24
C VAL A 58 -2.21 -4.42 -5.35
N LYS A 59 -1.00 -4.13 -5.82
CA LYS A 59 -0.12 -3.12 -5.23
C LYS A 59 -0.91 -1.82 -5.25
N LYS A 60 -1.42 -1.38 -4.09
CA LYS A 60 -2.18 -0.14 -3.98
C LYS A 60 -1.27 1.00 -4.43
N PRO A 61 -1.54 1.64 -5.58
CA PRO A 61 -0.46 2.37 -6.20
C PRO A 61 -0.39 3.78 -5.60
N ARG A 62 0.80 4.13 -5.10
CA ARG A 62 1.14 5.39 -4.44
C ARG A 62 0.83 6.66 -5.27
N TYR A 63 0.59 6.52 -6.58
CA TYR A 63 0.23 7.64 -7.47
C TYR A 63 -1.20 8.15 -7.28
N LEU A 64 -2.12 7.36 -6.72
CA LEU A 64 -3.50 7.81 -6.44
C LEU A 64 -3.51 9.02 -5.49
N TRP A 65 -2.57 9.06 -4.55
CA TRP A 65 -2.42 10.18 -3.62
C TRP A 65 -1.82 11.43 -4.30
N LEU A 66 -0.98 11.25 -5.32
CA LEU A 66 -0.41 12.36 -6.10
C LEU A 66 -1.47 13.05 -6.99
N ILE A 67 -2.45 12.30 -7.53
CA ILE A 67 -3.53 12.87 -8.36
C ILE A 67 -4.39 13.85 -7.55
N ILE A 68 -4.69 13.52 -6.29
CA ILE A 68 -5.48 14.39 -5.39
C ILE A 68 -4.75 15.72 -5.14
N LEU A 69 -3.43 15.68 -4.99
CA LEU A 69 -2.58 16.85 -4.76
C LEU A 69 -2.54 17.79 -5.98
N ILE A 70 -2.52 17.21 -7.19
CA ILE A 70 -2.56 17.98 -8.44
C ILE A 70 -3.93 18.66 -8.62
N ILE A 71 -5.02 17.96 -8.34
CA ILE A 71 -6.39 18.51 -8.46
C ILE A 71 -6.60 19.68 -7.48
N MET A 72 -6.11 19.57 -6.23
CA MET A 72 -6.16 20.68 -5.28
C MET A 72 -5.36 21.91 -5.74
N THR A 73 -4.20 21.68 -6.35
CA THR A 73 -3.35 22.77 -6.87
C THR A 73 -4.03 23.51 -8.02
N LEU A 74 -4.67 22.78 -8.94
CA LEU A 74 -5.41 23.35 -10.07
C LEU A 74 -6.66 24.13 -9.62
N LEU A 75 -7.39 23.61 -8.62
CA LEU A 75 -8.55 24.30 -8.04
C LEU A 75 -8.13 25.59 -7.32
N GLY A 76 -7.01 25.58 -6.60
CA GLY A 76 -6.47 26.77 -5.93
C GLY A 76 -6.10 27.91 -6.90
N LEU A 77 -5.46 27.58 -8.02
CA LEU A 77 -5.09 28.55 -9.06
C LEU A 77 -6.32 29.19 -9.73
N GLY A 78 -7.38 28.41 -9.96
CA GLY A 78 -8.63 28.93 -10.53
C GLY A 78 -9.31 29.95 -9.61
N ILE A 79 -9.28 29.73 -8.30
CA ILE A 79 -9.86 30.65 -7.32
C ILE A 79 -9.06 31.96 -7.25
N ILE A 80 -7.73 31.89 -7.27
CA ILE A 80 -6.87 33.09 -7.25
C ILE A 80 -7.12 33.99 -8.46
N GLY A 81 -7.25 33.40 -9.66
CA GLY A 81 -7.58 34.13 -10.88
C GLY A 81 -8.97 34.78 -10.86
N ALA A 82 -9.98 34.08 -10.32
CA ALA A 82 -11.32 34.61 -10.19
C ALA A 82 -11.40 35.79 -9.20
N VAL A 83 -10.69 35.70 -8.07
CA VAL A 83 -10.63 36.78 -7.06
C VAL A 83 -9.93 38.02 -7.63
N THR A 84 -8.83 37.85 -8.36
CA THR A 84 -8.14 39.00 -8.99
C THR A 84 -9.00 39.67 -10.05
N TYR A 85 -9.73 38.89 -10.87
CA TYR A 85 -10.66 39.45 -11.84
C TYR A 85 -11.79 40.23 -11.17
N TYR A 86 -12.39 39.66 -10.12
CA TYR A 86 -13.47 40.31 -9.38
C TYR A 86 -13.00 41.61 -8.69
N PHE A 87 -11.81 41.59 -8.10
CA PHE A 87 -11.23 42.75 -7.42
C PHE A 87 -10.91 43.90 -8.39
N LEU A 88 -10.32 43.60 -9.55
CA LEU A 88 -10.04 44.61 -10.59
C LEU A 88 -11.33 45.19 -11.20
N PHE A 89 -12.36 44.37 -11.34
CA PHE A 89 -13.65 44.82 -11.86
C PHE A 89 -14.39 45.73 -10.86
N LEU A 90 -14.34 45.43 -9.55
CA LEU A 90 -14.99 46.22 -8.51
C LEU A 90 -14.30 47.58 -8.28
N TYR A 91 -12.99 47.66 -8.47
CA TYR A 91 -12.21 48.89 -8.25
C TYR A 91 -12.24 49.86 -9.45
N LYS A 92 -12.79 49.43 -10.59
CA LYS A 92 -12.86 50.22 -11.83
C LYS A 92 -14.25 50.86 -12.06
N ILE A 93 -15.14 50.80 -11.07
CA ILE A 93 -16.42 51.52 -11.02
C ILE A 93 -16.35 52.60 -9.95
#